data_AF-A0A4U9HNB0-F1
#
_entry.id   AF-A0A4U9HNB0-F1
#
_cell.length_a   1.000
_cell.length_b   1.000
_cell.length_c   1.000
_cell.angle_alpha   90.00
_cell.angle_beta   90.00
_cell.angle_gamma   90.00
#
_symmetry.space_group_name_H-M   'P 1'
#
loop_
_entity.id
_entity.type
_entity.pdbx_description
1 polymer ?
#
loop_
_entity_poly.entity_id
_entity_poly.type
_entity_poly.pdbx_seq_one_letter_code
_entity_poly.pdbx_strand_id
1 'polypeptide(L)'
;MGKTTPALIFGTKSGQLFVLDRATGKPLTDVEERKVTQGQIPKEIYSPTQPFSVGMPTIGADVLKESDMWGATPFDQLICRIEFKSKRYNGLFTPPGDDPSLNLPGSLGGMNWGGLSIDPVNQYLFINDMRVGLEVQLIPASPEIQGAKNDGNEAAAISRPVPLAGTPYAINAKVRFMSPVEIPCQKPPFGTLTAVDLKTQKIAWQGAGGHGKRYRSVWREDGAADPDWYADHRRHNGHPGRPGVYRFNAGLLPARVRYLDRERGCGKPACRWGARVRQSATKSPVDGKQYLLITAGGARNSPDRGDYVIAYKLP
;
A
#
# COMPACT_ATOMS: atom_id res chain seq x y z
N MET A 1 34.30 12.63 -18.49
CA MET A 1 34.14 11.67 -17.37
C MET A 1 33.01 12.18 -16.48
N GLY A 2 31.97 11.38 -16.25
CA GLY A 2 30.83 11.79 -15.42
C GLY A 2 31.18 11.72 -13.94
N LYS A 3 30.92 12.80 -13.19
CA LYS A 3 31.07 12.81 -11.72
C LYS A 3 29.93 12.00 -11.10
N THR A 4 30.26 11.03 -10.27
CA THR A 4 29.27 10.28 -9.48
C THR A 4 28.85 11.10 -8.26
N THR A 5 27.55 11.28 -8.05
CA THR A 5 26.99 12.01 -6.90
C THR A 5 26.39 11.05 -5.89
N PRO A 6 26.78 11.11 -4.60
CA PRO A 6 26.14 10.31 -3.56
C PRO A 6 24.66 10.69 -3.37
N ALA A 7 23.76 9.73 -3.62
CA ALA A 7 22.32 9.94 -3.57
C ALA A 7 21.67 9.22 -2.38
N LEU A 8 20.56 9.78 -1.89
CA LEU A 8 19.60 9.17 -1.00
C LEU A 8 18.26 9.09 -1.73
N ILE A 9 17.64 7.91 -1.74
CA ILE A 9 16.31 7.71 -2.34
C ILE A 9 15.32 7.49 -1.20
N PHE A 10 14.25 8.28 -1.17
CA PHE A 10 13.20 8.20 -0.18
C PHE A 10 11.84 7.97 -0.85
N GLY A 11 11.19 6.87 -0.49
CA GLY A 11 9.84 6.54 -0.94
C GLY A 11 8.80 6.97 0.08
N THR A 12 7.79 7.72 -0.34
CA THR A 12 6.75 8.25 0.55
C THR A 12 5.50 7.36 0.56
N LYS A 13 4.71 7.48 1.64
CA LYS A 13 3.34 6.93 1.67
C LYS A 13 2.42 7.55 0.62
N SER A 14 2.74 8.74 0.10
CA SER A 14 2.02 9.36 -1.01
C SER A 14 2.36 8.77 -2.38
N GLY A 15 3.20 7.72 -2.43
CA GLY A 15 3.58 7.07 -3.68
C GLY A 15 4.66 7.80 -4.48
N GLN A 16 5.32 8.81 -3.88
CA GLN A 16 6.36 9.62 -4.51
C GLN A 16 7.75 9.06 -4.20
N LEU A 17 8.70 9.23 -5.13
CA LEU A 17 10.11 8.84 -4.97
C LEU A 17 10.99 10.08 -5.04
N PHE A 18 11.54 10.52 -3.93
CA PHE A 18 12.47 11.65 -3.90
C PHE A 18 13.92 11.15 -3.98
N VAL A 19 14.69 11.70 -4.90
CA VAL A 19 16.15 11.46 -4.98
C VAL A 19 16.85 12.73 -4.55
N LEU A 20 17.61 12.64 -3.46
CA LEU A 20 18.28 13.78 -2.82
C LEU A 20 19.79 13.57 -2.81
N ASP A 21 20.54 14.65 -2.89
CA ASP A 21 21.96 14.65 -2.58
C ASP A 21 22.11 14.34 -1.09
N ARG A 22 22.85 13.27 -0.77
CA ARG A 22 22.94 12.79 0.60
C ARG A 22 23.61 13.81 1.54
N ALA A 23 24.51 14.65 1.05
CA ALA A 23 25.26 15.59 1.86
C ALA A 23 24.50 16.90 2.09
N THR A 24 23.74 17.35 1.09
CA THR A 24 23.08 18.67 1.13
C THR A 24 21.56 18.61 1.29
N GLY A 25 20.94 17.45 1.06
CA GLY A 25 19.49 17.28 1.05
C GLY A 25 18.79 17.88 -0.16
N LYS A 26 19.52 18.49 -1.11
CA LYS A 26 18.92 19.08 -2.32
C LYS A 26 18.43 18.00 -3.28
N PRO A 27 17.29 18.18 -3.97
CA PRO A 27 16.84 17.24 -4.99
C PRO A 27 17.85 17.05 -6.13
N LEU A 28 18.08 15.80 -6.52
CA LEU A 28 18.87 15.41 -7.70
C LEU A 28 17.99 15.11 -8.93
N THR A 29 16.67 15.01 -8.71
CA THR A 29 15.63 14.86 -9.73
C THR A 29 14.62 15.98 -9.58
N ASP A 30 13.91 16.30 -10.66
CA ASP A 30 12.96 17.41 -10.66
C ASP A 30 11.86 17.24 -9.60
N VAL A 31 11.63 18.32 -8.86
CA VAL A 31 10.58 18.44 -7.84
C VAL A 31 9.84 19.74 -8.09
N GLU A 32 8.51 19.66 -8.17
CA GLU A 32 7.63 20.81 -8.40
C GLU A 32 6.75 21.06 -7.17
N GLU A 33 6.67 22.31 -6.73
CA GLU A 33 5.64 22.74 -5.78
C GLU A 33 4.32 22.89 -6.52
N ARG A 34 3.32 22.09 -6.16
CA ARG A 34 1.98 22.15 -6.75
C ARG A 34 0.95 22.55 -5.71
N LYS A 35 -0.02 23.36 -6.13
CA LYS A 35 -1.17 23.69 -5.29
C LYS A 35 -1.94 22.42 -4.95
N VAL A 36 -2.32 22.27 -3.69
CA VAL A 36 -3.16 21.17 -3.21
C VAL A 36 -4.42 21.72 -2.56
N THR A 37 -5.42 20.86 -2.39
CA THR A 37 -6.66 21.26 -1.69
C THR A 37 -6.33 21.59 -0.24
N GLN A 38 -6.80 22.75 0.22
CA GLN A 38 -6.75 23.14 1.63
C GLN A 38 -8.05 22.72 2.34
N GLY A 39 -7.93 22.32 3.61
CA GLY A 39 -9.09 22.01 4.44
C GLY A 39 -9.67 23.27 5.07
N GLN A 40 -10.70 23.09 5.87
CA GLN A 40 -11.44 24.19 6.50
C GLN A 40 -11.57 24.02 8.03
N ILE A 41 -10.79 23.12 8.63
CA ILE A 41 -10.83 22.90 10.06
C ILE A 41 -10.37 24.18 10.79
N PRO A 42 -11.20 24.75 11.69
CA PRO A 42 -10.83 25.94 12.43
C PRO A 42 -9.49 25.79 13.16
N LYS A 43 -8.62 26.79 13.01
CA LYS A 43 -7.27 26.86 13.62
C LYS A 43 -6.25 25.84 13.08
N GLU A 44 -6.60 25.03 12.09
CA GLU A 44 -5.63 24.19 11.37
C GLU A 44 -4.86 25.04 10.36
N ILE A 45 -3.55 24.82 10.24
CA ILE A 45 -2.69 25.55 9.31
C ILE A 45 -2.39 24.64 8.11
N TYR A 46 -2.95 24.97 6.95
CA TYR A 46 -2.74 24.23 5.72
C TYR A 46 -1.64 24.86 4.85
N SER A 47 -0.69 24.04 4.38
CA SER A 47 0.25 24.48 3.35
C SER A 47 -0.49 24.77 2.04
N PRO A 48 -0.18 25.86 1.31
CA PRO A 48 -0.79 26.15 0.01
C PRO A 48 -0.31 25.21 -1.10
N THR A 49 0.88 24.62 -0.94
CA THR A 49 1.50 23.73 -1.91
C THR A 49 2.07 22.48 -1.25
N GLN A 50 2.36 21.47 -2.06
CA GLN A 50 3.14 20.29 -1.69
C GLN A 50 4.19 20.01 -2.76
N PRO A 51 5.34 19.42 -2.38
CA PRO A 51 6.34 18.96 -3.33
C PRO A 51 5.87 17.67 -4.02
N PHE A 52 5.94 17.65 -5.35
CA PHE A 52 5.73 16.47 -6.19
C PHE A 52 7.04 16.10 -6.85
N SER A 53 7.46 14.84 -6.76
CA SER A 53 8.62 14.35 -7.49
C SER A 53 8.20 14.01 -8.92
N VAL A 54 8.50 14.91 -9.85
CA VAL A 54 8.09 14.78 -11.25
C VAL A 54 9.17 14.14 -12.12
N GLY A 55 10.43 14.21 -11.67
CA GLY A 55 11.55 13.52 -12.31
C GLY A 55 11.63 12.02 -12.01
N MET A 56 10.77 11.50 -11.14
CA MET A 56 10.69 10.07 -10.81
C MET A 56 9.24 9.57 -10.95
N PRO A 57 9.04 8.26 -11.19
CA PRO A 57 7.70 7.72 -11.33
C PRO A 57 6.94 7.73 -9.99
N THR A 58 5.65 8.07 -10.07
CA THR A 58 4.71 7.93 -8.95
C THR A 58 4.14 6.50 -8.94
N ILE A 59 4.10 5.86 -7.78
CA ILE A 59 3.66 4.47 -7.61
C ILE A 59 2.31 4.44 -6.88
N GLY A 60 1.25 4.05 -7.60
CA GLY A 60 -0.03 3.68 -6.98
C GLY A 60 -0.81 4.82 -6.33
N ALA A 61 -0.59 6.05 -6.78
CA ALA A 61 -1.23 7.26 -6.25
C ALA A 61 -2.01 8.04 -7.33
N ASP A 62 -2.51 7.33 -8.34
CA ASP A 62 -3.38 7.93 -9.36
C ASP A 62 -4.69 8.43 -8.73
N VAL A 63 -5.24 9.49 -9.30
CA VAL A 63 -6.52 10.05 -8.86
C VAL A 63 -7.65 9.11 -9.26
N LEU A 64 -8.34 8.56 -8.25
CA LEU A 64 -9.53 7.72 -8.47
C LEU A 64 -10.66 8.50 -9.15
N LYS A 65 -11.35 7.79 -10.03
CA LYS A 65 -12.61 8.21 -10.65
C LYS A 65 -13.71 7.21 -10.29
N GLU A 66 -14.96 7.59 -10.49
CA GLU A 66 -16.09 6.67 -10.31
C GLU A 66 -15.96 5.38 -11.16
N SER A 67 -15.36 5.49 -12.35
CA SER A 67 -15.07 4.33 -13.22
C SER A 67 -14.06 3.36 -12.63
N ASP A 68 -13.28 3.80 -11.64
CA ASP A 68 -12.31 2.95 -10.94
C ASP A 68 -12.92 2.18 -9.77
N MET A 69 -14.23 2.32 -9.55
CA MET A 69 -14.94 1.53 -8.55
C MET A 69 -15.16 0.11 -9.03
N TRP A 70 -14.85 -0.81 -8.14
CA TRP A 70 -14.85 -2.25 -8.35
C TRP A 70 -15.69 -2.94 -7.29
N GLY A 71 -16.23 -4.09 -7.65
CA GLY A 71 -16.94 -4.96 -6.75
C GLY A 71 -16.99 -6.36 -7.33
N ALA A 72 -17.22 -7.34 -6.47
CA ALA A 72 -17.42 -8.71 -6.93
C ALA A 72 -18.69 -8.84 -7.79
N THR A 73 -19.74 -8.09 -7.45
CA THR A 73 -21.02 -8.17 -8.15
C THR A 73 -21.41 -6.80 -8.66
N PRO A 74 -22.35 -6.70 -9.62
CA PRO A 74 -22.89 -5.40 -10.02
C PRO A 74 -23.46 -4.59 -8.84
N PHE A 75 -24.10 -5.25 -7.87
CA PHE A 75 -24.61 -4.60 -6.65
C PHE A 75 -23.47 -4.09 -5.76
N ASP A 76 -22.41 -4.89 -5.62
CA ASP A 76 -21.21 -4.55 -4.84
C ASP A 76 -20.50 -3.33 -5.44
N GLN A 77 -20.33 -3.35 -6.77
CA GLN A 77 -19.76 -2.23 -7.51
C GLN A 77 -20.63 -0.98 -7.39
N LEU A 78 -21.96 -1.13 -7.45
CA LEU A 78 -22.90 -0.02 -7.29
C LEU A 78 -22.78 0.61 -5.89
N ILE A 79 -22.74 -0.21 -4.84
CA ILE A 79 -22.53 0.28 -3.46
C ILE A 79 -21.20 1.02 -3.36
N CYS A 80 -20.11 0.47 -3.89
CA CYS A 80 -18.82 1.15 -3.91
C CYS A 80 -18.85 2.50 -4.65
N ARG A 81 -19.63 2.62 -5.73
CA ARG A 81 -19.83 3.90 -6.43
C ARG A 81 -20.62 4.91 -5.61
N ILE A 82 -21.68 4.46 -4.93
CA ILE A 82 -22.45 5.30 -4.00
C ILE A 82 -21.54 5.79 -2.87
N GLU A 83 -20.78 4.88 -2.26
CA GLU A 83 -19.83 5.18 -1.20
C GLU A 83 -18.68 6.09 -1.65
N PHE A 84 -18.22 5.98 -2.90
CA PHE A 84 -17.23 6.92 -3.44
C PHE A 84 -17.82 8.32 -3.59
N LYS A 85 -19.06 8.42 -4.10
CA LYS A 85 -19.76 9.69 -4.31
C LYS A 85 -20.23 10.36 -3.03
N SER A 86 -20.43 9.60 -1.95
CA SER A 86 -20.80 10.14 -0.64
C SER A 86 -19.63 10.79 0.10
N LYS A 87 -18.39 10.66 -0.42
CA LYS A 87 -17.17 11.15 0.23
C LYS A 87 -16.51 12.23 -0.61
N ARG A 88 -15.87 13.19 0.06
CA ARG A 88 -15.01 14.15 -0.61
C ARG A 88 -13.70 13.50 -1.03
N TYR A 89 -13.35 13.63 -2.31
CA TYR A 89 -12.10 13.14 -2.86
C TYR A 89 -11.59 14.06 -3.98
N ASN A 90 -10.50 14.76 -3.71
CA ASN A 90 -9.86 15.70 -4.63
C ASN A 90 -8.52 15.16 -5.17
N GLY A 91 -8.28 13.85 -5.02
CA GLY A 91 -7.00 13.22 -5.33
C GLY A 91 -6.03 13.21 -4.14
N LEU A 92 -4.75 13.15 -4.46
CA LEU A 92 -3.68 13.16 -3.46
C LEU A 92 -3.76 14.45 -2.61
N PHE A 93 -3.52 14.31 -1.31
CA PHE A 93 -3.63 15.40 -0.33
C PHE A 93 -5.06 15.95 -0.15
N THR A 94 -6.10 15.11 -0.32
CA THR A 94 -7.45 15.46 0.16
C THR A 94 -7.40 15.63 1.69
N PRO A 95 -7.67 16.83 2.23
CA PRO A 95 -7.54 17.08 3.66
C PRO A 95 -8.73 16.47 4.42
N PRO A 96 -8.52 15.87 5.61
CA PRO A 96 -9.60 15.49 6.50
C PRO A 96 -10.49 16.69 6.88
N GLY A 97 -11.79 16.46 6.95
CA GLY A 97 -12.79 17.45 7.36
C GLY A 97 -13.75 16.88 8.39
N ASP A 98 -14.77 17.67 8.75
CA ASP A 98 -15.94 17.21 9.50
C ASP A 98 -16.90 16.37 8.63
N ASP A 99 -16.73 16.43 7.31
CA ASP A 99 -17.32 15.53 6.31
C ASP A 99 -16.46 14.28 6.06
N PRO A 100 -17.06 13.15 5.63
CA PRO A 100 -16.32 11.97 5.19
C PRO A 100 -15.44 12.27 3.98
N SER A 101 -14.12 12.10 4.15
CA SER A 101 -13.13 12.29 3.09
C SER A 101 -12.42 10.98 2.76
N LEU A 102 -12.05 10.78 1.50
CA LEU A 102 -11.29 9.61 1.07
C LEU A 102 -9.81 9.97 0.87
N ASN A 103 -8.93 9.10 1.34
CA ASN A 103 -7.49 9.20 1.14
C ASN A 103 -6.96 8.00 0.35
N LEU A 104 -6.32 8.28 -0.79
CA LEU A 104 -5.56 7.30 -1.56
C LEU A 104 -4.24 7.92 -2.07
N PRO A 105 -3.07 7.33 -1.73
CA PRO A 105 -2.90 6.26 -0.75
C PRO A 105 -3.30 6.72 0.66
N GLY A 106 -3.96 5.85 1.43
CA GLY A 106 -4.36 6.15 2.81
C GLY A 106 -3.19 6.03 3.80
N SER A 107 -3.42 6.37 5.07
CA SER A 107 -2.42 6.23 6.16
C SER A 107 -1.83 4.81 6.34
N LEU A 108 -2.57 3.80 5.87
CA LEU A 108 -2.14 2.40 5.82
C LEU A 108 -1.12 2.15 4.68
N GLY A 109 -1.23 2.88 3.57
CA GLY A 109 -0.72 2.47 2.26
C GLY A 109 0.30 3.41 1.62
N GLY A 110 0.54 3.16 0.33
CA GLY A 110 1.70 3.61 -0.43
C GLY A 110 2.92 2.76 -0.13
N MET A 111 4.10 3.38 -0.16
CA MET A 111 5.34 2.76 0.31
C MET A 111 5.38 2.86 1.83
N ASN A 112 5.36 1.72 2.51
CA ASN A 112 5.27 1.65 3.97
C ASN A 112 6.59 1.13 4.58
N TRP A 113 6.58 0.72 5.85
CA TRP A 113 7.76 0.26 6.60
C TRP A 113 8.53 -0.93 6.01
N GLY A 114 8.08 -1.51 4.89
CA GLY A 114 8.80 -2.55 4.16
C GLY A 114 10.11 -2.05 3.53
N GLY A 115 10.24 -0.75 3.31
CA GLY A 115 11.44 -0.13 2.76
C GLY A 115 11.62 -0.35 1.26
N LEU A 116 12.72 0.16 0.73
CA LEU A 116 13.11 0.01 -0.68
C LEU A 116 14.33 -0.91 -0.77
N SER A 117 14.49 -1.59 -1.90
CA SER A 117 15.71 -2.36 -2.22
C SER A 117 16.34 -1.84 -3.49
N ILE A 118 17.68 -1.83 -3.56
CA ILE A 118 18.41 -1.30 -4.71
C ILE A 118 19.43 -2.33 -5.21
N ASP A 119 19.52 -2.50 -6.52
CA ASP A 119 20.63 -3.15 -7.22
C ASP A 119 21.60 -2.05 -7.67
N PRO A 120 22.72 -1.82 -6.94
CA PRO A 120 23.63 -0.72 -7.25
C PRO A 120 24.47 -0.97 -8.51
N VAL A 121 24.64 -2.23 -8.93
CA VAL A 121 25.44 -2.59 -10.11
C VAL A 121 24.67 -2.26 -11.38
N ASN A 122 23.37 -2.57 -11.39
CA ASN A 122 22.54 -2.42 -12.59
C ASN A 122 21.61 -1.22 -12.50
N GLN A 123 21.58 -0.56 -11.34
CA GLN A 123 20.83 0.65 -11.02
C GLN A 123 19.32 0.46 -11.12
N TYR A 124 18.81 -0.59 -10.48
CA TYR A 124 17.37 -0.81 -10.32
C TYR A 124 16.93 -0.56 -8.88
N LEU A 125 15.78 0.07 -8.73
CA LEU A 125 15.09 0.27 -7.47
C LEU A 125 13.84 -0.61 -7.43
N PHE A 126 13.68 -1.39 -6.36
CA PHE A 126 12.53 -2.25 -6.14
C PHE A 126 11.68 -1.71 -5.00
N ILE A 127 10.38 -1.64 -5.25
CA ILE A 127 9.40 -0.96 -4.41
C ILE A 127 8.19 -1.87 -4.24
N ASN A 128 7.79 -2.11 -2.99
CA ASN A 128 6.51 -2.70 -2.65
C ASN A 128 5.55 -1.62 -2.13
N ASP A 129 4.33 -1.59 -2.66
CA ASP A 129 3.29 -0.65 -2.25
C ASP A 129 1.96 -1.35 -1.90
N MET A 130 1.15 -0.67 -1.08
CA MET A 130 -0.25 -1.04 -0.83
C MET A 130 -1.19 0.07 -1.33
N ARG A 131 -2.22 -0.32 -2.06
CA ARG A 131 -3.25 0.56 -2.61
C ARG A 131 -4.59 0.25 -1.97
N VAL A 132 -4.78 0.74 -0.75
CA VAL A 132 -6.05 0.65 0.00
C VAL A 132 -6.49 2.06 0.38
N GLY A 133 -7.64 2.48 -0.16
CA GLY A 133 -8.27 3.74 0.21
C GLY A 133 -8.72 3.72 1.66
N LEU A 134 -8.67 4.88 2.31
CA LEU A 134 -9.17 5.06 3.67
C LEU A 134 -10.11 6.24 3.73
N GLU A 135 -11.27 6.00 4.31
CA GLU A 135 -12.12 7.06 4.78
C GLU A 135 -11.54 7.66 6.06
N VAL A 136 -11.57 8.99 6.14
CA VAL A 136 -11.19 9.76 7.30
C VAL A 136 -12.23 10.87 7.50
N GLN A 137 -12.77 10.93 8.72
CA GLN A 137 -13.67 11.98 9.17
C GLN A 137 -13.26 12.42 10.56
N LEU A 138 -13.24 13.73 10.78
CA LEU A 138 -13.08 14.34 12.10
C LEU A 138 -14.46 14.55 12.71
N ILE A 139 -14.62 14.15 13.97
CA ILE A 139 -15.81 14.42 14.78
C ILE A 139 -15.40 15.16 16.05
N PRO A 140 -16.29 15.93 16.68
CA PRO A 140 -16.02 16.51 18.00
C PRO A 140 -15.64 15.43 19.01
N ALA A 141 -14.55 15.64 19.75
CA ALA A 141 -14.13 14.73 20.80
C ALA A 141 -14.92 15.03 22.08
N SER A 142 -15.95 14.24 22.36
CA SER A 142 -16.69 14.31 23.63
C SER A 142 -15.78 13.92 24.81
N PRO A 143 -16.11 14.31 26.06
CA PRO A 143 -15.34 13.94 27.25
C PRO A 143 -15.11 12.41 27.38
N GLU A 144 -16.10 11.61 26.97
CA GLU A 144 -16.01 10.14 26.98
C GLU A 144 -14.97 9.62 25.98
N ILE A 145 -14.91 10.20 24.78
CA ILE A 145 -13.93 9.84 23.74
C ILE A 145 -12.52 10.29 24.18
N GLN A 146 -12.39 11.46 24.79
CA GLN A 146 -11.10 11.95 25.29
C GLN A 146 -10.57 11.12 26.46
N GLY A 147 -11.45 10.61 27.32
CA GLY A 147 -11.08 9.74 28.44
C GLY A 147 -10.69 8.31 28.03
N ALA A 148 -10.97 7.91 26.78
CA ALA A 148 -10.65 6.57 26.30
C ALA A 148 -9.13 6.41 26.10
N LYS A 149 -8.52 5.45 26.80
CA LYS A 149 -7.11 5.08 26.58
C LYS A 149 -6.91 4.62 25.12
N ASN A 150 -6.08 5.37 24.40
CA ASN A 150 -5.54 4.96 23.12
C ASN A 150 -4.17 4.30 23.36
N ASP A 151 -4.09 2.99 23.13
CA ASP A 151 -2.87 2.18 23.25
C ASP A 151 -2.00 2.22 21.98
N GLY A 152 -2.33 3.10 21.02
CA GLY A 152 -1.65 3.19 19.72
C GLY A 152 -1.95 1.98 18.81
N ASN A 153 -2.94 1.17 19.15
CA ASN A 153 -3.30 0.02 18.33
C ASN A 153 -4.14 0.42 17.12
N GLU A 154 -3.54 0.27 15.94
CA GLU A 154 -4.19 0.49 14.65
C GLU A 154 -5.49 -0.30 14.48
N ALA A 155 -5.62 -1.49 15.08
CA ALA A 155 -6.86 -2.26 15.04
C ALA A 155 -8.01 -1.56 15.77
N ALA A 156 -7.72 -0.90 16.90
CA ALA A 156 -8.71 -0.13 17.64
C ALA A 156 -9.13 1.13 16.87
N ALA A 157 -8.22 1.71 16.07
CA ALA A 157 -8.51 2.90 15.27
C ALA A 157 -9.44 2.65 14.07
N ILE A 158 -9.74 1.39 13.75
CA ILE A 158 -10.64 1.01 12.64
C ILE A 158 -12.08 0.83 13.14
N SER A 159 -12.28 0.54 14.43
CA SER A 159 -13.58 0.14 14.98
C SER A 159 -14.20 1.13 15.97
N ARG A 160 -13.49 2.20 16.35
CA ARG A 160 -14.01 3.22 17.26
C ARG A 160 -13.36 4.59 17.02
N PRO A 161 -14.00 5.67 17.49
CA PRO A 161 -13.37 6.98 17.54
C PRO A 161 -12.05 6.99 18.29
N VAL A 162 -11.06 7.69 17.73
CA VAL A 162 -9.74 7.87 18.33
C VAL A 162 -9.51 9.35 18.61
N PRO A 163 -9.36 9.77 19.88
CA PRO A 163 -9.12 11.15 20.22
C PRO A 163 -7.77 11.63 19.67
N LEU A 164 -7.74 12.86 19.16
CA LEU A 164 -6.52 13.57 18.80
C LEU A 164 -6.13 14.46 19.98
N ALA A 165 -5.21 13.96 20.80
CA ALA A 165 -4.75 14.65 22.01
C ALA A 165 -4.31 16.09 21.71
N GLY A 166 -4.78 17.05 22.51
CA GLY A 166 -4.50 18.48 22.33
C GLY A 166 -5.41 19.20 21.32
N THR A 167 -6.41 18.52 20.75
CA THR A 167 -7.39 19.12 19.83
C THR A 167 -8.83 18.83 20.30
N PRO A 168 -9.83 19.60 19.85
CA PRO A 168 -11.24 19.30 20.14
C PRO A 168 -11.81 18.18 19.24
N TYR A 169 -10.97 17.45 18.50
CA TYR A 169 -11.39 16.48 17.50
C TYR A 169 -10.97 15.05 17.83
N ALA A 170 -11.74 14.11 17.31
CA ALA A 170 -11.41 12.69 17.23
C ALA A 170 -11.56 12.23 15.78
N ILE A 171 -10.77 11.24 15.37
CA ILE A 171 -11.00 10.54 14.10
C ILE A 171 -12.13 9.54 14.35
N ASN A 172 -13.26 9.66 13.65
CA ASN A 172 -14.45 8.81 13.86
C ASN A 172 -14.12 7.31 13.75
N ALA A 173 -13.47 6.92 12.66
CA ALA A 173 -12.79 5.65 12.49
C ALA A 173 -11.92 5.73 11.22
N LYS A 174 -10.83 4.99 11.18
CA LYS A 174 -10.05 4.77 9.95
C LYS A 174 -10.69 3.62 9.17
N VAL A 175 -11.82 3.90 8.55
CA VAL A 175 -12.56 2.89 7.79
C VAL A 175 -11.84 2.63 6.48
N ARG A 176 -11.56 1.36 6.19
CA ARG A 176 -11.03 1.00 4.88
C ARG A 176 -12.12 1.14 3.85
N PHE A 177 -11.74 1.63 2.67
CA PHE A 177 -12.67 1.79 1.57
C PHE A 177 -12.97 0.42 0.94
N MET A 178 -13.93 -0.27 1.54
CA MET A 178 -14.31 -1.65 1.27
C MET A 178 -15.82 -1.72 1.11
N SER A 179 -16.27 -2.73 0.38
CA SER A 179 -17.68 -3.04 0.25
C SER A 179 -18.21 -3.82 1.47
N PRO A 180 -19.54 -4.00 1.61
CA PRO A 180 -20.14 -4.77 2.70
C PRO A 180 -19.66 -6.24 2.78
N VAL A 181 -19.14 -6.79 1.68
CA VAL A 181 -18.55 -8.14 1.64
C VAL A 181 -17.02 -8.13 1.79
N GLU A 182 -16.47 -7.03 2.34
CA GLU A 182 -15.05 -6.84 2.66
C GLU A 182 -14.11 -6.93 1.44
N ILE A 183 -14.54 -6.45 0.28
CA ILE A 183 -13.70 -6.32 -0.92
C ILE A 183 -13.32 -4.86 -1.11
N PRO A 184 -12.06 -4.50 -1.41
CA PRO A 184 -11.71 -3.09 -1.62
C PRO A 184 -12.50 -2.50 -2.79
N CYS A 185 -13.06 -1.31 -2.57
CA CYS A 185 -13.96 -0.68 -3.53
C CYS A 185 -13.24 -0.05 -4.73
N GLN A 186 -11.93 0.17 -4.67
CA GLN A 186 -11.15 0.54 -5.86
C GLN A 186 -10.82 -0.68 -6.72
N LYS A 187 -10.53 -0.49 -8.01
CA LYS A 187 -10.08 -1.57 -8.90
C LYS A 187 -8.72 -2.14 -8.48
N PRO A 188 -8.46 -3.44 -8.71
CA PRO A 188 -7.13 -4.03 -8.52
C PRO A 188 -6.10 -3.42 -9.50
N PRO A 189 -4.80 -3.49 -9.19
CA PRO A 189 -4.20 -4.23 -8.07
C PRO A 189 -4.19 -3.46 -6.73
N PHE A 190 -4.38 -4.17 -5.62
CA PHE A 190 -4.38 -3.61 -4.25
C PHE A 190 -2.99 -3.43 -3.63
N GLY A 191 -1.96 -3.74 -4.40
CA GLY A 191 -0.56 -3.57 -4.07
C GLY A 191 0.27 -4.10 -5.23
N THR A 192 1.49 -3.59 -5.40
CA THR A 192 2.39 -4.02 -6.47
C THR A 192 3.79 -4.25 -5.95
N LEU A 193 4.56 -5.00 -6.74
CA LEU A 193 6.00 -4.92 -6.72
C LEU A 193 6.42 -4.23 -8.01
N THR A 194 7.16 -3.14 -7.88
CA THR A 194 7.60 -2.32 -9.00
C THR A 194 9.12 -2.30 -9.06
N ALA A 195 9.68 -2.42 -10.26
CA ALA A 195 11.07 -2.09 -10.53
C ALA A 195 11.14 -0.77 -11.32
N VAL A 196 11.98 0.14 -10.84
CA VAL A 196 12.30 1.41 -11.50
C VAL A 196 13.75 1.35 -11.94
N ASP A 197 14.00 1.62 -13.21
CA ASP A 197 15.35 1.82 -13.73
C ASP A 197 15.80 3.24 -13.36
N LEU A 198 16.86 3.36 -12.57
CA LEU A 198 17.38 4.63 -12.07
C LEU A 198 18.18 5.41 -13.12
N LYS A 199 18.61 4.77 -14.21
CA LYS A 199 19.28 5.43 -15.33
C LYS A 199 18.29 6.20 -16.18
N THR A 200 17.15 5.57 -16.47
CA THR A 200 16.08 6.16 -17.29
C THR A 200 15.01 6.86 -16.46
N GLN A 201 15.01 6.66 -15.14
CA GLN A 201 14.03 7.19 -14.19
C GLN A 201 12.61 6.78 -14.54
N LYS A 202 12.44 5.56 -15.05
CA LYS A 202 11.15 5.01 -15.51
C LYS A 202 10.86 3.67 -14.86
N ILE A 203 9.56 3.35 -14.78
CA ILE A 203 9.12 2.00 -14.39
C ILE A 203 9.59 1.02 -15.47
N ALA A 204 10.45 0.08 -15.09
CA ALA A 204 10.90 -0.99 -15.97
C ALA A 204 9.84 -2.09 -16.06
N TRP A 205 9.25 -2.46 -14.91
CA TRP A 205 8.09 -3.34 -14.84
C TRP A 205 7.34 -3.14 -13.53
N GLN A 206 6.07 -3.53 -13.53
CA GLN A 206 5.22 -3.54 -12.33
C GLN A 206 4.36 -4.81 -12.35
N GLY A 207 4.40 -5.57 -11.26
CA GLY A 207 3.61 -6.79 -11.06
C GLY A 207 2.63 -6.63 -9.90
N ALA A 208 1.40 -7.12 -10.05
CA ALA A 208 0.41 -7.11 -8.97
C ALA A 208 0.91 -7.95 -7.78
N GLY A 209 1.03 -7.35 -6.61
CA GLY A 209 1.37 -8.01 -5.36
C GLY A 209 0.18 -8.79 -4.83
N GLY A 210 0.06 -10.06 -5.22
CA GLY A 210 -0.90 -11.01 -4.66
C GLY A 210 -1.10 -12.23 -5.57
N HIS A 211 -1.51 -13.38 -5.04
CA HIS A 211 -1.79 -14.57 -5.85
C HIS A 211 -2.93 -14.31 -6.84
N GLY A 212 -2.63 -13.80 -8.03
CA GLY A 212 -3.57 -13.68 -9.14
C GLY A 212 -3.44 -14.90 -10.04
N LYS A 213 -4.33 -15.89 -9.90
CA LYS A 213 -4.82 -16.56 -11.11
C LYS A 213 -5.73 -15.55 -11.81
N ARG A 214 -5.69 -15.54 -13.15
CA ARG A 214 -6.44 -14.60 -14.02
C ARG A 214 -7.86 -14.36 -13.48
N TYR A 215 -8.27 -13.09 -13.38
CA TYR A 215 -9.68 -12.72 -13.22
C TYR A 215 -10.44 -13.25 -14.44
N ARG A 216 -11.22 -14.31 -14.24
CA ARG A 216 -12.11 -14.86 -15.27
C ARG A 216 -13.36 -13.98 -15.35
N SER A 217 -13.98 -13.90 -16.53
CA SER A 217 -15.24 -13.18 -16.71
C SER A 217 -16.32 -13.73 -15.77
N VAL A 218 -17.17 -12.84 -15.23
CA VAL A 218 -18.37 -13.22 -14.43
C VAL A 218 -19.30 -14.15 -15.21
N TRP A 219 -19.28 -14.00 -16.53
CA TRP A 219 -20.10 -14.75 -17.48
C TRP A 219 -19.25 -15.75 -18.23
N ARG A 220 -19.75 -16.98 -18.32
CA ARG A 220 -19.23 -18.01 -19.23
C ARG A 220 -19.60 -17.63 -20.67
N GLU A 221 -18.92 -18.24 -21.65
CA GLU A 221 -19.21 -18.01 -23.08
C GLU A 221 -20.66 -18.39 -23.46
N ASP A 222 -21.32 -19.20 -22.63
CA ASP A 222 -22.74 -19.58 -22.74
C ASP A 222 -23.71 -18.57 -22.09
N GLY A 223 -23.22 -17.45 -21.55
CA GLY A 223 -24.02 -16.41 -20.91
C GLY A 223 -24.47 -16.72 -19.47
N ALA A 224 -24.15 -17.90 -18.93
CA ALA A 224 -24.46 -18.24 -17.54
C ALA A 224 -23.40 -17.67 -16.58
N ALA A 225 -23.83 -17.36 -15.36
CA ALA A 225 -22.92 -16.94 -14.29
C ALA A 225 -21.97 -18.10 -13.93
N ASP A 226 -20.66 -17.85 -13.90
CA ASP A 226 -19.66 -18.88 -13.54
C ASP A 226 -19.73 -19.17 -12.01
N PRO A 227 -20.13 -20.37 -11.56
CA PRO A 227 -20.20 -20.71 -10.14
C PRO A 227 -18.81 -20.72 -9.48
N ASP A 228 -17.77 -21.03 -10.25
CA ASP A 228 -16.38 -21.04 -9.78
C ASP A 228 -15.82 -19.63 -9.66
N TRP A 229 -16.42 -18.63 -10.32
CA TRP A 229 -16.02 -17.23 -10.19
C TRP A 229 -16.20 -16.73 -8.75
N TYR A 230 -17.36 -16.99 -8.13
CA TYR A 230 -17.60 -16.60 -6.72
C TYR A 230 -16.70 -17.37 -5.74
N ALA A 231 -16.43 -18.65 -6.02
CA ALA A 231 -15.57 -19.49 -5.20
C ALA A 231 -14.08 -19.11 -5.33
N ASP A 232 -13.62 -18.75 -6.53
CA ASP A 232 -12.25 -18.30 -6.82
C ASP A 232 -12.01 -16.91 -6.21
N HIS A 233 -12.99 -16.00 -6.33
CA HIS A 233 -12.95 -14.69 -5.65
C HIS A 233 -12.99 -14.84 -4.14
N ARG A 234 -13.77 -15.77 -3.56
CA ARG A 234 -13.72 -16.08 -2.11
C ARG A 234 -12.48 -16.87 -1.68
N ARG A 235 -11.73 -17.50 -2.57
CA ARG A 235 -10.45 -18.16 -2.19
C ARG A 235 -9.28 -17.21 -2.31
N HIS A 236 -9.33 -16.26 -3.25
CA HIS A 236 -8.27 -15.30 -3.52
C HIS A 236 -8.46 -13.95 -2.83
N ASN A 237 -9.71 -13.53 -2.65
CA ASN A 237 -10.17 -12.47 -1.75
C ASN A 237 -10.81 -13.11 -0.50
N GLY A 238 -10.28 -14.26 -0.05
CA GLY A 238 -10.52 -14.99 1.22
C GLY A 238 -11.98 -15.31 1.63
N HIS A 239 -12.11 -16.27 2.55
CA HIS A 239 -13.38 -16.95 2.81
C HIS A 239 -14.32 -16.20 3.79
N PRO A 240 -15.66 -16.26 3.60
CA PRO A 240 -16.64 -15.60 4.48
C PRO A 240 -16.88 -16.28 5.83
N GLY A 241 -16.17 -17.36 6.16
CA GLY A 241 -16.50 -18.24 7.30
C GLY A 241 -15.42 -18.37 8.37
N ARG A 242 -14.33 -17.62 8.25
CA ARG A 242 -13.28 -17.48 9.27
C ARG A 242 -12.83 -16.02 9.21
N PRO A 243 -12.50 -15.33 10.32
CA PRO A 243 -12.05 -13.94 10.29
C PRO A 243 -10.74 -13.83 9.49
N GLY A 244 -10.90 -13.71 8.17
CA GLY A 244 -9.89 -13.79 7.13
C GLY A 244 -9.39 -12.39 6.87
N VAL A 245 -8.39 -12.02 7.64
CA VAL A 245 -7.74 -10.72 7.63
C VAL A 245 -7.20 -10.37 6.23
N TYR A 246 -7.96 -9.64 5.40
CA TYR A 246 -7.39 -8.88 4.28
C TYR A 246 -6.60 -7.73 4.86
N ARG A 247 -5.32 -7.96 5.15
CA ARG A 247 -4.38 -6.90 5.51
C ARG A 247 -3.26 -6.91 4.50
N PHE A 248 -3.41 -6.09 3.47
CA PHE A 248 -2.41 -5.81 2.43
C PHE A 248 -1.21 -5.01 2.97
N ASN A 249 -0.74 -5.26 4.19
CA ASN A 249 0.49 -4.63 4.66
C ASN A 249 1.69 -5.26 3.94
N ALA A 250 1.98 -4.80 2.71
CA ALA A 250 3.11 -5.09 1.82
C ALA A 250 4.00 -6.28 2.29
N GLY A 251 3.34 -7.43 2.32
CA GLY A 251 3.70 -8.56 3.15
C GLY A 251 2.60 -9.59 3.08
N LEU A 252 2.21 -9.94 1.85
CA LEU A 252 1.17 -10.93 1.59
C LEU A 252 1.64 -12.33 2.04
N LEU A 253 0.80 -13.00 2.84
CA LEU A 253 0.89 -14.41 3.22
C LEU A 253 0.49 -15.31 2.04
N PRO A 254 0.91 -16.61 1.98
CA PRO A 254 1.67 -17.37 2.98
C PRO A 254 3.19 -17.40 2.73
N ALA A 255 3.90 -17.87 3.76
CA ALA A 255 5.36 -17.98 3.93
C ALA A 255 6.11 -18.72 2.81
N ARG A 256 6.32 -18.05 1.66
CA ARG A 256 7.20 -18.56 0.59
C ARG A 256 8.22 -17.50 0.20
N VAL A 257 9.49 -17.86 0.33
CA VAL A 257 10.61 -17.10 -0.25
C VAL A 257 10.55 -17.23 -1.77
N ARG A 258 10.66 -16.13 -2.49
CA ARG A 258 10.61 -16.13 -3.95
C ARG A 258 11.69 -15.24 -4.53
N TYR A 259 12.35 -15.75 -5.56
CA TYR A 259 13.35 -15.05 -6.34
C TYR A 259 12.68 -14.42 -7.57
N LEU A 260 13.11 -13.21 -7.93
CA LEU A 260 12.59 -12.46 -9.06
C LEU A 260 13.73 -12.12 -10.00
N ASP A 261 13.48 -12.30 -11.30
CA ASP A 261 14.35 -11.79 -12.34
C ASP A 261 14.15 -10.28 -12.45
N ARG A 262 15.26 -9.54 -12.41
CA ARG A 262 15.30 -8.07 -12.44
C ARG A 262 14.77 -7.48 -13.75
N GLU A 263 15.00 -8.12 -14.89
CA GLU A 263 14.79 -7.47 -16.20
C GLU A 263 13.41 -7.76 -16.78
N ARG A 264 12.86 -8.94 -16.53
CA ARG A 264 11.61 -9.37 -17.16
C ARG A 264 10.42 -9.34 -16.21
N GLY A 265 10.65 -9.07 -14.94
CA GLY A 265 9.75 -9.57 -13.92
C GLY A 265 9.54 -11.08 -14.11
N CYS A 266 8.44 -11.61 -13.60
CA CYS A 266 8.26 -13.06 -13.51
C CYS A 266 7.51 -13.61 -14.74
N GLY A 267 8.24 -14.02 -15.79
CA GLY A 267 7.71 -14.47 -17.09
C GLY A 267 7.09 -15.87 -17.15
N LYS A 268 6.61 -16.46 -16.03
CA LYS A 268 5.96 -17.78 -16.00
C LYS A 268 4.74 -17.80 -15.05
N PRO A 269 3.74 -18.68 -15.28
CA PRO A 269 2.51 -18.76 -14.46
C PRO A 269 2.73 -19.18 -12.98
N ALA A 270 3.97 -19.50 -12.58
CA ALA A 270 4.32 -19.95 -11.23
C ALA A 270 4.60 -18.78 -10.24
N CYS A 271 4.55 -17.55 -10.71
CA CYS A 271 4.91 -16.37 -9.93
C CYS A 271 3.72 -15.90 -9.10
N ARG A 272 3.78 -16.25 -7.82
CA ARG A 272 2.70 -16.08 -6.85
C ARG A 272 3.24 -15.25 -5.69
N TRP A 273 3.08 -13.93 -5.76
CA TRP A 273 3.71 -12.94 -4.90
C TRP A 273 3.46 -13.17 -3.40
N GLY A 274 4.49 -12.96 -2.57
CA GLY A 274 4.38 -13.06 -1.12
C GLY A 274 5.66 -12.69 -0.37
N ALA A 275 5.42 -12.12 0.82
CA ALA A 275 6.24 -12.04 2.02
C ALA A 275 6.63 -10.62 2.49
N ARG A 276 6.49 -10.41 3.80
CA ARG A 276 7.09 -9.31 4.56
C ARG A 276 8.49 -9.81 4.88
N VAL A 277 9.50 -9.26 4.21
CA VAL A 277 10.85 -9.76 4.42
C VAL A 277 11.78 -8.57 4.54
N ARG A 278 12.24 -8.32 5.77
CA ARG A 278 13.49 -7.59 5.97
C ARG A 278 14.58 -8.57 5.55
N GLN A 279 14.87 -8.63 4.25
CA GLN A 279 15.86 -9.54 3.69
C GLN A 279 17.23 -8.95 3.94
N SER A 280 18.05 -9.68 4.67
CA SER A 280 19.48 -9.46 4.67
C SER A 280 20.11 -10.70 4.08
N ALA A 281 20.54 -10.61 2.81
CA ALA A 281 21.53 -11.54 2.29
C ALA A 281 22.86 -11.13 2.92
N THR A 282 23.42 -11.98 3.76
CA THR A 282 24.67 -11.70 4.46
C THR A 282 25.69 -12.80 4.22
N LYS A 283 26.96 -12.41 4.08
CA LYS A 283 28.07 -13.36 4.04
C LYS A 283 28.53 -13.59 5.47
N SER A 284 28.45 -14.83 5.94
CA SER A 284 28.89 -15.18 7.27
C SER A 284 30.42 -15.03 7.38
N PRO A 285 30.93 -14.34 8.41
CA PRO A 285 32.37 -14.17 8.61
C PRO A 285 33.05 -15.46 9.12
N VAL A 286 32.28 -16.45 9.59
CA VAL A 286 32.81 -17.68 10.19
C VAL A 286 33.17 -18.71 9.13
N ASP A 287 32.26 -18.96 8.19
CA ASP A 287 32.40 -20.00 7.16
C ASP A 287 32.49 -19.44 5.74
N GLY A 288 32.41 -18.10 5.58
CA GLY A 288 32.46 -17.43 4.30
C GLY A 288 31.25 -17.69 3.39
N LYS A 289 30.21 -18.41 3.86
CA LYS A 289 29.04 -18.75 3.05
C LYS A 289 28.00 -17.63 3.07
N GLN A 290 27.24 -17.51 1.99
CA GLN A 290 26.11 -16.59 1.93
C GLN A 290 24.85 -17.23 2.51
N TYR A 291 24.18 -16.47 3.36
CA TYR A 291 22.92 -16.85 3.98
C TYR A 291 21.86 -15.81 3.66
N LEU A 292 20.65 -16.29 3.36
CA LEU A 292 19.45 -15.47 3.32
C LEU A 292 18.74 -15.61 4.67
N LEU A 293 18.65 -14.51 5.41
CA LEU A 293 17.97 -14.46 6.71
C LEU A 293 16.57 -13.85 6.56
N ILE A 294 15.60 -14.49 7.22
CA ILE A 294 14.20 -14.07 7.23
C ILE A 294 13.68 -14.06 8.66
N THR A 295 13.15 -12.92 9.08
CA THR A 295 12.38 -12.79 10.32
C THR A 295 10.92 -13.15 10.04
N ALA A 296 10.48 -14.30 10.54
CA ALA A 296 9.14 -14.85 10.32
C ALA A 296 8.26 -14.62 11.57
N GLY A 297 7.88 -13.34 11.75
CA GLY A 297 7.06 -12.83 12.86
C GLY A 297 5.56 -13.18 12.82
N GLY A 298 5.06 -13.48 11.61
CA GLY A 298 3.62 -13.33 11.31
C GLY A 298 3.19 -11.86 11.20
N ALA A 299 2.04 -11.59 10.60
CA ALA A 299 1.47 -10.23 10.60
C ALA A 299 0.84 -9.93 11.96
N ARG A 300 0.79 -8.65 12.37
CA ARG A 300 0.18 -8.18 13.65
C ARG A 300 -1.20 -8.80 13.94
N ASN A 301 -1.95 -9.14 12.91
CA ASN A 301 -3.31 -9.67 13.02
C ASN A 301 -3.47 -11.07 12.41
N SER A 302 -2.37 -11.75 12.12
CA SER A 302 -2.38 -13.16 11.75
C SER A 302 -2.75 -14.00 12.96
N PRO A 303 -3.60 -15.03 12.83
CA PRO A 303 -3.81 -16.03 13.88
C PRO A 303 -2.51 -16.82 14.13
N ASP A 304 -1.72 -17.04 13.09
CA ASP A 304 -0.41 -17.67 13.16
C ASP A 304 0.64 -16.60 13.44
N ARG A 305 1.18 -16.60 14.67
CA ARG A 305 2.27 -15.74 15.12
C ARG A 305 3.45 -16.59 15.59
N GLY A 306 4.65 -16.07 15.45
CA GLY A 306 5.86 -16.68 15.98
C GLY A 306 7.02 -15.70 15.88
N ASP A 307 8.09 -15.92 16.62
CA ASP A 307 9.27 -15.03 16.61
C ASP A 307 10.49 -15.79 16.06
N TYR A 308 10.37 -16.28 14.83
CA TYR A 308 11.41 -17.11 14.22
C TYR A 308 12.37 -16.29 13.38
N VAL A 309 13.65 -16.69 13.42
CA VAL A 309 14.65 -16.31 12.42
C VAL A 309 14.99 -17.56 11.63
N ILE A 310 14.75 -17.53 10.32
CA ILE A 310 15.00 -18.65 9.42
C ILE A 310 16.15 -18.28 8.49
N ALA A 311 17.16 -19.16 8.43
CA ALA A 311 18.32 -19.00 7.57
C ALA A 311 18.29 -20.03 6.42
N TYR A 312 18.51 -19.57 5.20
CA TYR A 312 18.66 -20.41 4.02
C TYR A 312 20.06 -20.26 3.44
N LYS A 313 20.63 -21.35 2.93
CA LYS A 313 21.87 -21.35 2.15
C LYS A 313 21.71 -22.29 0.95
N LEU A 314 22.55 -22.09 -0.06
CA LEU A 314 22.70 -23.10 -1.11
C LEU A 314 23.40 -24.35 -0.54
N PRO A 315 23.08 -25.56 -1.06
CA PRO A 315 23.76 -26.80 -0.67
C PRO A 315 25.29 -26.69 -0.72
#